data_AF-A0A7J4FIM3-F1
#
_entry.id   AF-A0A7J4FIM3-F1
#
_cell.length_a   1.000
_cell.length_b   1.000
_cell.length_c   1.000
_cell.angle_alpha   90.00
_cell.angle_beta   90.00
_cell.angle_gamma   90.00
#
_symmetry.space_group_name_H-M   'P 1'
#
loop_
_entity.id
_entity.type
_entity.pdbx_description
1 polymer ?
#
loop_
_entity_poly.entity_id
_entity_poly.type
_entity_poly.pdbx_seq_one_letter_code
_entity_poly.pdbx_strand_id
1 'polypeptide(L)'
;MMSVEGWLLDAYIQGSDALLWVKTSDGEAVILHDRYRPCFYLKPKLGVEAEHLRILLEGHPNIAYVEIERKFLTLQMSRKMEVLKVEVDHPSAVKRVISDLEKIHAAEEFFNADLLHIQQYLFRRNLPPTCRLKAEYDSERRLRKIDILNDEYEIRPPPFTKMIFKA
;
A
#
# COMPACT_ATOMS: atom_id res chain seq x y z
N MET A 1 17.46 9.93 15.89
CA MET A 1 16.91 9.74 14.54
C MET A 1 18.06 9.28 13.66
N MET A 2 17.85 8.22 12.88
CA MET A 2 18.86 7.59 12.04
C MET A 2 18.44 7.71 10.58
N SER A 3 19.40 7.58 9.65
CA SER A 3 19.13 7.59 8.22
C SER A 3 19.88 6.49 7.51
N VAL A 4 19.29 5.94 6.46
CA VAL A 4 19.93 4.97 5.55
C VAL A 4 19.68 5.41 4.11
N GLU A 5 20.69 5.26 3.26
CA GLU A 5 20.59 5.45 1.82
C GLU A 5 20.98 4.15 1.12
N GLY A 6 20.22 3.77 0.11
CA GLY A 6 20.47 2.54 -0.62
C GLY A 6 19.35 2.22 -1.61
N TRP A 7 19.25 0.96 -1.99
CA TRP A 7 18.22 0.48 -2.92
C TRP A 7 17.20 -0.39 -2.21
N LEU A 8 15.92 -0.26 -2.60
CA LEU A 8 14.87 -1.17 -2.16
C LEU A 8 15.12 -2.56 -2.75
N LEU A 9 15.73 -3.45 -1.97
CA LEU A 9 16.07 -4.80 -2.38
C LEU A 9 14.83 -5.70 -2.42
N ASP A 10 14.04 -5.65 -1.36
CA ASP A 10 12.82 -6.45 -1.22
C ASP A 10 11.85 -5.76 -0.27
N ALA A 11 10.57 -6.09 -0.39
CA ALA A 11 9.56 -5.63 0.53
C ALA A 11 8.43 -6.64 0.65
N TYR A 12 7.90 -6.81 1.86
CA TYR A 12 6.76 -7.69 2.11
C TYR A 12 5.95 -7.21 3.31
N ILE A 13 4.74 -7.75 3.46
CA ILE A 13 3.86 -7.43 4.57
C ILE A 13 3.93 -8.55 5.61
N GLN A 14 4.15 -8.18 6.87
CA GLN A 14 4.12 -9.07 8.02
C GLN A 14 3.23 -8.48 9.13
N GLY A 15 2.14 -9.16 9.46
CA GLY A 15 1.16 -8.64 10.40
C GLY A 15 0.53 -7.35 9.88
N SER A 16 0.73 -6.25 10.59
CA SER A 16 0.29 -4.90 10.19
C SER A 16 1.42 -3.99 9.70
N ASP A 17 2.61 -4.54 9.45
CA ASP A 17 3.77 -3.77 9.03
C ASP A 17 4.20 -4.18 7.62
N ALA A 18 4.62 -3.18 6.84
CA ALA A 18 5.44 -3.37 5.66
C ALA A 18 6.91 -3.38 6.09
N LEU A 19 7.63 -4.43 5.72
CA LEU A 19 9.04 -4.59 5.98
C LEU A 19 9.79 -4.27 4.69
N LEU A 20 10.69 -3.29 4.75
CA LEU A 20 11.46 -2.81 3.61
C LEU A 20 12.93 -3.14 3.82
N TRP A 21 13.51 -3.92 2.91
CA TRP A 21 14.94 -4.19 2.88
C TRP A 21 15.66 -3.16 2.03
N VAL A 22 16.50 -2.37 2.66
CA VAL A 22 17.37 -1.38 2.01
C VAL A 22 18.78 -1.95 1.95
N LYS A 23 19.30 -2.15 0.73
CA LYS A 23 20.70 -2.52 0.52
C LYS A 23 21.52 -1.25 0.34
N THR A 24 22.50 -1.02 1.20
CA THR A 24 23.37 0.14 1.15
C THR A 24 24.51 -0.05 0.15
N SER A 25 25.22 1.03 -0.18
CA SER A 25 26.35 1.02 -1.12
C SER A 25 27.58 0.25 -0.63
N ASP A 26 27.77 0.14 0.69
CA ASP A 26 28.80 -0.68 1.34
C ASP A 26 28.39 -2.17 1.48
N GLY A 27 27.18 -2.52 1.05
CA GLY A 27 26.70 -3.89 1.01
C GLY A 27 25.99 -4.37 2.28
N GLU A 28 25.77 -3.50 3.26
CA GLU A 28 24.89 -3.81 4.40
C GLU A 28 23.41 -3.88 3.96
N ALA A 29 22.60 -4.62 4.72
CA ALA A 29 21.17 -4.76 4.48
C ALA A 29 20.41 -4.35 5.75
N VAL A 30 19.65 -3.27 5.64
CA VAL A 30 18.88 -2.69 6.75
C VAL A 30 17.40 -2.95 6.50
N ILE A 31 16.72 -3.52 7.50
CA ILE A 31 15.26 -3.69 7.46
C ILE A 31 14.57 -2.54 8.18
N LEU A 32 13.58 -1.93 7.54
CA LEU A 32 12.75 -0.86 8.10
C LEU A 32 11.31 -1.33 8.20
N HIS A 33 10.61 -0.87 9.23
CA HIS A 33 9.22 -1.21 9.49
C HIS A 33 8.33 0.00 9.29
N ASP A 34 7.30 -0.13 8.46
CA ASP A 34 6.32 0.92 8.23
C ASP A 34 4.92 0.39 8.50
N ARG A 35 4.06 1.21 9.11
CA ARG A 35 2.70 0.76 9.41
C ARG A 35 1.93 0.61 8.10
N TYR A 36 1.36 -0.57 7.88
CA TYR A 36 0.51 -0.86 6.74
C TYR A 36 -0.95 -1.03 7.17
N ARG A 37 -1.83 -0.27 6.52
CA ARG A 37 -3.27 -0.47 6.56
C ARG A 37 -3.76 -0.78 5.15
N PRO A 38 -4.33 -1.98 4.90
CA PRO A 38 -4.91 -2.28 3.60
C PRO A 38 -6.06 -1.32 3.29
N CYS A 39 -6.25 -1.02 2.01
CA CYS A 39 -7.41 -0.26 1.55
C CYS A 39 -8.00 -0.86 0.29
N PHE A 40 -9.29 -0.70 0.07
CA PHE A 40 -9.92 -0.99 -1.22
C PHE A 40 -10.93 0.11 -1.52
N TYR A 41 -11.49 0.09 -2.72
CA TYR A 41 -12.54 1.03 -3.10
C TYR A 41 -13.83 0.27 -3.37
N LEU A 42 -14.96 0.93 -3.16
CA LEU A 42 -16.24 0.43 -3.60
C LEU A 42 -17.04 1.54 -4.27
N LYS A 43 -17.83 1.17 -5.27
CA LYS A 43 -18.85 2.03 -5.87
C LYS A 43 -20.19 1.74 -5.21
N PRO A 44 -20.89 2.73 -4.64
CA PRO A 44 -22.26 2.54 -4.14
C PRO A 44 -23.20 2.08 -5.24
N LYS A 45 -24.20 1.26 -4.90
CA LYS A 45 -25.30 0.96 -5.83
C LYS A 45 -26.11 2.20 -6.17
N LEU A 46 -26.76 2.17 -7.33
CA LEU A 46 -27.74 3.18 -7.72
C LEU A 46 -28.80 3.38 -6.62
N GLY A 47 -29.00 4.62 -6.19
CA GLY A 47 -29.93 4.98 -5.12
C GLY A 47 -29.36 4.87 -3.71
N VAL A 48 -28.11 4.42 -3.54
CA VAL A 48 -27.38 4.47 -2.27
C VAL A 48 -26.55 5.75 -2.23
N GLU A 49 -26.89 6.65 -1.31
CA GLU A 49 -26.11 7.86 -1.07
C GLU A 49 -24.76 7.51 -0.42
N ALA A 50 -23.66 7.98 -1.01
CA ALA A 50 -22.31 7.64 -0.54
C ALA A 50 -22.06 8.10 0.90
N GLU A 51 -22.62 9.24 1.29
CA GLU A 51 -22.45 9.78 2.64
C GLU A 51 -23.14 8.91 3.70
N HIS A 52 -24.33 8.39 3.41
CA HIS A 52 -25.00 7.43 4.30
C HIS A 52 -24.21 6.14 4.40
N LEU A 53 -23.67 5.64 3.27
CA LEU A 53 -22.82 4.46 3.28
C LEU A 53 -21.53 4.71 4.08
N ARG A 54 -20.88 5.87 3.92
CA ARG A 54 -19.67 6.26 4.67
C ARG A 54 -19.91 6.16 6.18
N ILE A 55 -20.97 6.80 6.68
CA ILE A 55 -21.34 6.79 8.10
C ILE A 55 -21.57 5.35 8.59
N LEU A 56 -22.28 4.52 7.82
CA LEU A 56 -22.50 3.12 8.17
C LEU A 56 -21.18 2.35 8.27
N LEU A 57 -20.26 2.56 7.34
CA LEU A 57 -18.98 1.85 7.28
C LEU A 57 -18.03 2.27 8.39
N GLU A 58 -18.05 3.53 8.81
CA GLU A 58 -17.28 4.02 9.96
C GLU A 58 -17.66 3.35 11.28
N GLY A 59 -18.87 2.80 11.39
CA GLY A 59 -19.31 2.01 12.54
C GLY A 59 -18.80 0.56 12.54
N HIS A 60 -18.14 0.09 11.47
CA HIS A 60 -17.72 -1.30 11.36
C HIS A 60 -16.45 -1.59 12.18
N PRO A 61 -16.40 -2.64 13.01
CA PRO A 61 -15.32 -2.87 13.99
C PRO A 61 -13.94 -3.20 13.41
N ASN A 62 -13.82 -3.32 12.09
CA ASN A 62 -12.54 -3.59 11.40
C ASN A 62 -12.21 -2.53 10.34
N ILE A 63 -13.02 -1.48 10.21
CA ILE A 63 -12.78 -0.37 9.30
C ILE A 63 -12.12 0.74 10.09
N ALA A 64 -10.92 1.14 9.67
CA ALA A 64 -10.14 2.16 10.33
C ALA A 64 -10.58 3.57 9.91
N TYR A 65 -10.95 3.72 8.64
CA TYR A 65 -11.26 5.00 8.02
C TYR A 65 -12.00 4.81 6.69
N VAL A 66 -12.89 5.75 6.36
CA VAL A 66 -13.63 5.76 5.10
C VAL A 66 -13.61 7.16 4.52
N GLU A 67 -13.28 7.27 3.23
CA GLU A 67 -13.20 8.54 2.51
C GLU A 67 -13.98 8.47 1.21
N ILE A 68 -14.76 9.51 0.92
CA ILE A 68 -15.41 9.65 -0.37
C ILE A 68 -14.42 10.30 -1.34
N GLU A 69 -14.12 9.61 -2.44
CA GLU A 69 -13.21 10.07 -3.47
C GLU A 69 -13.88 10.07 -4.85
N ARG A 70 -13.29 10.83 -5.79
CA ARG A 70 -13.68 10.80 -7.21
C ARG A 70 -12.58 10.16 -8.06
N LYS A 71 -12.88 9.01 -8.70
CA LYS A 71 -11.93 8.22 -9.51
C LYS A 71 -12.47 7.88 -10.89
N PHE A 72 -11.58 7.68 -11.85
CA PHE A 72 -11.94 6.98 -13.09
C PHE A 72 -11.93 5.48 -12.79
N LEU A 73 -13.02 4.78 -13.11
CA LEU A 73 -13.13 3.34 -12.86
C LEU A 73 -12.49 2.52 -13.97
N THR A 74 -12.41 3.09 -15.18
CA THR A 74 -11.74 2.49 -16.34
C THR A 74 -10.97 3.57 -17.10
N LEU A 75 -10.02 3.16 -17.95
CA LEU A 75 -9.18 4.07 -18.74
C LEU A 75 -9.98 4.85 -19.80
N GLN A 76 -11.15 4.35 -20.20
CA GLN A 76 -11.99 4.92 -21.25
C GLN A 76 -12.98 5.97 -20.74
N MET A 77 -13.13 6.11 -19.42
CA MET A 77 -14.10 7.06 -18.86
C MET A 77 -13.64 8.50 -19.03
N SER A 78 -14.56 9.35 -19.51
CA SER A 78 -14.35 10.81 -19.61
C SER A 78 -14.67 11.56 -18.32
N ARG A 79 -15.27 10.90 -17.32
CA ARG A 79 -15.63 11.50 -16.03
C ARG A 79 -15.30 10.60 -14.85
N LYS A 80 -14.99 11.23 -13.73
CA LYS A 80 -14.78 10.54 -12.44
C LYS A 80 -16.12 10.20 -11.78
N MET A 81 -16.19 9.00 -11.23
CA MET A 81 -17.29 8.50 -10.40
C MET A 81 -16.95 8.67 -8.93
N GLU A 82 -17.98 8.79 -8.11
CA GLU A 82 -17.86 8.74 -6.66
C GLU A 82 -17.63 7.30 -6.20
N VAL A 83 -16.65 7.13 -5.32
CA VAL A 83 -16.28 5.84 -4.71
C VAL A 83 -15.96 6.07 -3.24
N LEU A 84 -16.16 5.06 -2.41
CA LEU A 84 -15.66 5.07 -1.04
C LEU A 84 -14.34 4.31 -1.00
N LYS A 85 -13.27 4.99 -0.59
CA LYS A 85 -12.04 4.35 -0.15
C LYS A 85 -12.24 3.85 1.27
N VAL A 86 -12.05 2.56 1.49
CA VAL A 86 -12.18 1.91 2.79
C VAL A 86 -10.79 1.47 3.23
N GLU A 87 -10.28 2.03 4.33
CA GLU A 87 -9.08 1.52 4.99
C GLU A 87 -9.48 0.55 6.11
N VAL A 88 -8.86 -0.62 6.13
CA VAL A 88 -9.14 -1.70 7.09
C VAL A 88 -8.00 -1.77 8.10
N ASP A 89 -8.33 -2.03 9.37
CA ASP A 89 -7.35 -1.97 10.48
C ASP A 89 -6.20 -2.98 10.36
N HIS A 90 -6.50 -4.16 9.83
CA HIS A 90 -5.56 -5.29 9.73
C HIS A 90 -5.71 -6.04 8.40
N PRO A 91 -4.61 -6.46 7.74
CA PRO A 91 -4.64 -7.29 6.52
C PRO A 91 -5.56 -8.51 6.58
N SER A 92 -5.55 -9.23 7.70
CA SER A 92 -6.40 -10.42 7.90
C SER A 92 -7.91 -10.13 7.94
N ALA A 93 -8.33 -8.88 8.19
CA ALA A 93 -9.74 -8.52 8.30
C ALA A 93 -10.37 -8.15 6.95
N VAL A 94 -9.57 -7.92 5.89
CA VAL A 94 -10.07 -7.43 4.58
C VAL A 94 -11.15 -8.35 4.00
N LYS A 95 -10.93 -9.66 3.99
CA LYS A 95 -11.91 -10.63 3.48
C LYS A 95 -13.22 -10.60 4.26
N ARG A 96 -13.16 -10.43 5.58
CA ARG A 96 -14.35 -10.33 6.43
C ARG A 96 -15.12 -9.05 6.13
N VAL A 97 -14.43 -7.92 6.07
CA VAL A 97 -15.04 -6.62 5.72
C VAL A 97 -15.76 -6.71 4.37
N ILE A 98 -15.10 -7.22 3.33
CA ILE A 98 -15.72 -7.36 2.00
C ILE A 98 -16.97 -8.25 2.09
N SER A 99 -16.88 -9.41 2.75
CA SER A 99 -18.02 -10.31 2.92
C SER A 99 -19.20 -9.66 3.65
N ASP A 100 -18.94 -8.83 4.66
CA ASP A 100 -19.99 -8.13 5.40
C ASP A 100 -20.63 -7.01 4.55
N LEU A 101 -19.83 -6.34 3.71
CA LEU A 101 -20.33 -5.35 2.74
C LEU A 101 -21.17 -5.97 1.63
N GLU A 102 -20.81 -7.16 1.16
CA GLU A 102 -21.60 -7.92 0.19
C GLU A 102 -22.98 -8.27 0.76
N LYS A 103 -23.06 -8.66 2.05
CA LYS A 103 -24.33 -9.02 2.71
C LYS A 103 -25.31 -7.86 2.84
N ILE A 104 -24.85 -6.63 3.02
CA ILE A 104 -25.73 -5.45 3.06
C ILE A 104 -26.16 -4.97 1.68
N HIS A 105 -25.63 -5.58 0.61
CA HIS A 105 -25.99 -5.32 -0.78
C HIS A 105 -25.90 -3.84 -1.19
N ALA A 106 -25.04 -3.05 -0.53
CA ALA A 106 -24.92 -1.61 -0.73
C ALA A 106 -23.85 -1.20 -1.76
N ALA A 107 -22.91 -2.10 -2.07
CA ALA A 107 -21.88 -1.90 -3.10
C ALA A 107 -22.30 -2.51 -4.44
N GLU A 108 -22.09 -1.76 -5.52
CA GLU A 108 -22.24 -2.24 -6.89
C GLU A 108 -21.01 -3.04 -7.32
N GLU A 109 -19.82 -2.54 -6.99
CA GLU A 109 -18.55 -3.10 -7.41
C GLU A 109 -17.44 -2.75 -6.41
N PHE A 110 -16.47 -3.65 -6.27
CA PHE A 110 -15.26 -3.46 -5.47
C PHE A 110 -14.04 -3.34 -6.38
N PHE A 111 -13.12 -2.44 -6.04
CA PHE A 111 -11.87 -2.24 -6.77
C PHE A 111 -10.68 -2.35 -5.83
N ASN A 112 -9.56 -2.86 -6.36
CA ASN A 112 -8.30 -3.06 -5.64
C ASN A 112 -8.42 -4.00 -4.41
N ALA A 113 -9.50 -4.77 -4.33
CA ALA A 113 -9.76 -5.74 -3.26
C ALA A 113 -8.93 -7.03 -3.43
N ASP A 114 -8.44 -7.28 -4.64
CA ASP A 114 -7.68 -8.43 -5.09
C ASP A 114 -6.16 -8.17 -5.20
N LEU A 115 -5.73 -6.90 -5.07
CA LEU A 115 -4.31 -6.56 -5.08
C LEU A 115 -3.58 -7.23 -3.92
N LEU A 116 -2.38 -7.75 -4.20
CA LEU A 116 -1.49 -8.23 -3.14
C LEU A 116 -1.17 -7.07 -2.20
N HIS A 117 -1.16 -7.34 -0.90
CA HIS A 117 -0.91 -6.32 0.11
C HIS A 117 0.39 -5.53 -0.13
N ILE A 118 1.43 -6.22 -0.60
CA ILE A 118 2.70 -5.57 -0.93
C ILE A 118 2.58 -4.64 -2.16
N GLN A 119 1.88 -5.06 -3.21
CA GLN A 119 1.66 -4.21 -4.39
C GLN A 119 0.91 -2.94 -4.00
N GLN A 120 -0.13 -3.10 -3.19
CA GLN A 120 -0.92 -1.98 -2.70
C GLN A 120 -0.08 -1.01 -1.85
N TYR A 121 0.78 -1.53 -0.97
CA TYR A 121 1.71 -0.70 -0.20
C TYR A 121 2.64 0.11 -1.10
N LEU A 122 3.32 -0.56 -2.05
CA LEU A 122 4.27 0.07 -2.95
C LEU A 122 3.61 1.13 -3.84
N PHE A 123 2.43 0.86 -4.40
CA PHE A 123 1.68 1.83 -5.21
C PHE A 123 1.28 3.06 -4.41
N ARG A 124 0.78 2.88 -3.18
CA ARG A 124 0.35 4.00 -2.32
C ARG A 124 1.52 4.87 -1.87
N ARG A 125 2.68 4.26 -1.63
CA ARG A 125 3.90 4.98 -1.26
C ARG A 125 4.66 5.51 -2.47
N ASN A 126 4.18 5.22 -3.68
CA ASN A 126 4.86 5.50 -4.93
C ASN A 126 6.33 5.02 -4.87
N LEU A 127 6.54 3.79 -4.40
CA LEU A 127 7.85 3.15 -4.24
C LEU A 127 8.03 2.08 -5.32
N PRO A 128 8.72 2.40 -6.43
CA PRO A 128 9.07 1.39 -7.42
C PRO A 128 9.99 0.33 -6.81
N PRO A 129 9.87 -0.94 -7.22
CA PRO A 129 10.86 -1.95 -6.90
C PRO A 129 12.26 -1.48 -7.30
N THR A 130 13.29 -1.84 -6.52
CA THR A 130 14.71 -1.53 -6.81
C THR A 130 15.09 -0.06 -6.88
N CYS A 131 14.19 0.89 -6.57
CA CYS A 131 14.53 2.31 -6.57
C CYS A 131 15.61 2.63 -5.53
N ARG A 132 16.47 3.61 -5.85
CA ARG A 132 17.36 4.22 -4.88
C ARG A 132 16.58 5.19 -4.01
N LEU A 133 16.81 5.14 -2.71
CA LEU A 133 16.05 5.90 -1.72
C LEU A 133 16.92 6.31 -0.55
N LYS A 134 16.48 7.37 0.13
CA LYS A 134 16.93 7.77 1.45
C LYS A 134 15.77 7.63 2.42
N ALA A 135 15.98 6.94 3.53
CA ALA A 135 14.98 6.72 4.56
C ALA A 135 15.46 7.22 5.92
N GLU A 136 14.56 7.86 6.66
CA GLU A 136 14.76 8.27 8.05
C GLU A 136 13.92 7.38 8.96
N TYR A 137 14.51 6.94 10.07
CA TYR A 137 13.88 6.00 11.00
C TYR A 137 14.30 6.27 12.45
N ASP A 138 13.53 5.71 13.40
CA ASP A 138 13.81 5.82 14.82
C ASP A 138 14.67 4.65 15.35
N SER A 139 14.92 4.61 16.66
CA SER A 139 15.72 3.55 17.30
C SER A 139 15.11 2.15 17.16
N GLU A 140 13.82 2.03 16.86
CA GLU A 140 13.11 0.76 16.65
C GLU A 140 12.99 0.39 15.16
N ARG A 141 13.74 1.08 14.28
CA ARG A 141 13.66 0.90 12.81
C ARG A 141 12.29 1.23 12.23
N ARG A 142 11.47 2.04 12.93
CA ARG A 142 10.20 2.53 12.38
C ARG A 142 10.48 3.64 11.38
N LEU A 143 9.99 3.44 10.16
CA LEU A 143 10.09 4.40 9.08
C LEU A 143 9.35 5.69 9.46
N ARG A 144 10.03 6.82 9.31
CA ARG A 144 9.47 8.16 9.52
C ARG A 144 9.33 8.93 8.22
N LYS A 145 10.34 8.79 7.34
CA LYS A 145 10.35 9.43 6.03
C LYS A 145 11.05 8.55 5.02
N ILE A 146 10.60 8.59 3.77
CA ILE A 146 11.25 7.96 2.64
C ILE A 146 11.20 8.90 1.44
N ASP A 147 12.35 9.16 0.85
CA ASP A 147 12.50 9.98 -0.35
C ASP A 147 13.19 9.12 -1.42
N ILE A 148 12.60 9.04 -2.62
CA ILE A 148 13.25 8.41 -3.77
C ILE A 148 14.31 9.37 -4.28
N LEU A 149 15.51 8.85 -4.50
CA LEU A 149 16.61 9.58 -5.10
C LEU A 149 16.58 9.35 -6.62
N ASN A 150 16.70 10.42 -7.40
CA ASN A 150 16.83 10.29 -8.86
C ASN A 150 18.21 9.70 -9.19
N ASP A 151 18.20 8.50 -9.77
CA ASP A 151 19.36 7.76 -10.26
C ASP A 151 19.29 7.51 -11.79
N GLU A 152 18.52 8.30 -12.54
CA GLU A 152 18.29 8.14 -13.99
C GLU A 152 19.58 8.08 -14.84
N TYR A 153 20.67 8.68 -14.35
CA TYR A 153 21.96 8.69 -15.03
C TYR A 153 22.95 7.66 -14.47
N GLU A 154 22.55 6.87 -13.47
CA GLU A 154 23.39 5.86 -12.84
C GLU A 154 23.32 4.55 -13.63
N ILE A 155 24.41 4.23 -14.32
CA ILE A 155 24.51 3.03 -15.18
C ILE A 155 24.80 1.77 -14.34
N ARG A 156 25.41 1.92 -13.16
CA ARG A 156 25.84 0.78 -12.35
C ARG A 156 24.63 0.20 -11.62
N PRO A 157 24.38 -1.12 -11.73
CA PRO A 157 23.31 -1.73 -10.96
C PRO A 157 23.63 -1.65 -9.46
N PRO A 158 22.60 -1.77 -8.60
CA PRO A 158 22.79 -1.88 -7.16
C PRO A 158 23.81 -2.99 -6.82
N PRO A 159 24.59 -2.86 -5.73
CA PRO A 159 25.62 -3.83 -5.34
C PRO A 159 25.01 -5.09 -4.71
N PHE A 160 24.13 -5.78 -5.45
CA PHE A 160 23.48 -7.00 -5.02
C PHE A 160 24.43 -8.19 -5.13
N THR A 161 24.56 -8.93 -4.03
CA THR A 161 25.32 -10.18 -3.97
C THR A 161 24.59 -11.24 -4.78
N LYS A 162 25.27 -11.85 -5.75
CA LYS A 162 24.69 -12.87 -6.63
C LYS A 162 25.01 -14.27 -6.11
N MET A 163 24.01 -15.13 -6.04
CA MET A 163 24.16 -16.57 -5.82
C MET A 163 23.57 -17.31 -7.02
N ILE A 164 24.38 -18.08 -7.74
CA ILE A 164 23.97 -18.78 -8.97
C ILE A 164 23.89 -20.27 -8.67
N PHE A 165 22.69 -20.84 -8.77
CA PHE A 165 22.49 -22.29 -8.69
C PHE A 165 22.68 -22.91 -10.07
N LYS A 166 23.42 -24.02 -10.15
CA LYS A 166 23.48 -24.86 -11.35
C LYS A 166 22.43 -25.97 -11.17
N ALA A 167 21.56 -26.10 -12.18
CA ALA A 167 20.61 -27.20 -12.29
C ALA A 167 21.34 -28.53 -12.55
#